data_AF-A0A2C9LLR3-F1
#
_entry.id   AF-A0A2C9LLR3-F1
#
_cell.length_a   1.000
_cell.length_b   1.000
_cell.length_c   1.000
_cell.angle_alpha   90.00
_cell.angle_beta   90.00
_cell.angle_gamma   90.00
#
_symmetry.space_group_name_H-M   'P 1'
#
loop_
_entity.id
_entity.type
_entity.pdbx_description
1 polymer ?
#
loop_
_entity_poly.entity_id
_entity_poly.type
_entity_poly.pdbx_seq_one_letter_code
_entity_poly.pdbx_strand_id
1 'polypeptide(L)' 'MPTSFFILLRLFVRVDQVLIRMNETRFYHEAGTNFILREFTSREESTKNIPESLHTDPNAVGEHLKVKKEIFEKLEFVCT' A
#
# COMPACT_ATOMS: atom_id res chain seq x y z
N MET A 1 7.71 -17.64 -7.85
CA MET A 1 8.54 -17.26 -9.00
C MET A 1 9.99 -17.38 -8.54
N PRO A 2 10.78 -18.37 -8.96
CA PRO A 2 12.13 -18.57 -8.43
C PRO A 2 13.09 -17.40 -8.70
N THR A 3 12.73 -16.51 -9.63
CA THR A 3 13.56 -15.41 -10.12
C THR A 3 13.01 -14.03 -9.79
N SER A 4 11.98 -13.88 -8.97
CA SER A 4 11.48 -12.55 -8.59
C SER A 4 10.89 -12.55 -7.19
N PHE A 5 10.90 -11.38 -6.54
CA PHE A 5 10.21 -11.20 -5.26
C PHE A 5 9.25 -10.02 -5.31
N PHE A 6 8.19 -10.16 -4.52
CA PHE A 6 7.20 -9.13 -4.31
C PHE A 6 6.99 -8.94 -2.80
N ILE A 7 7.15 -7.71 -2.32
CA ILE A 7 6.96 -7.35 -0.92
C ILE A 7 5.82 -6.35 -0.84
N LEU A 8 4.80 -6.68 -0.06
CA LEU A 8 3.72 -5.76 0.30
C LEU A 8 3.90 -5.31 1.75
N LEU A 9 4.29 -4.06 1.94
CA LEU A 9 4.25 -3.40 3.24
C LEU A 9 2.92 -2.66 3.37
N ARG A 10 2.05 -3.14 4.25
CA ARG A 10 0.75 -2.52 4.52
C ARG A 10 0.71 -1.98 5.95
N LEU A 11 0.54 -0.67 6.07
CA LEU A 11 0.23 0.00 7.33
C LEU A 11 -1.27 0.35 7.34
N PHE A 12 -2.00 -0.28 8.26
CA PHE A 12 -3.41 -0.02 8.49
C PHE A 12 -3.59 0.77 9.80
N VAL A 13 -4.15 1.96 9.70
CA VAL A 13 -4.43 2.84 10.84
C VAL A 13 -5.91 3.14 10.88
N ARG A 14 -6.53 2.85 12.01
CA ARG A 14 -7.91 3.22 12.32
C ARG A 14 -7.92 4.14 13.52
N VAL A 15 -8.61 5.26 13.39
CA VAL A 15 -8.97 6.13 14.50
C VAL A 15 -10.49 6.12 14.57
N ASP A 16 -11.02 5.49 15.62
CA ASP A 16 -12.45 5.30 15.78
C ASP A 16 -13.19 6.64 15.71
N GLN A 17 -14.27 6.67 14.93
CA GLN A 17 -15.09 7.86 14.65
C GLN A 17 -14.38 9.04 13.95
N VAL A 18 -13.11 8.91 13.56
CA VAL A 18 -12.35 9.95 12.86
C VAL A 18 -12.08 9.54 11.41
N LEU A 19 -11.16 8.60 11.20
CA LEU A 19 -10.75 8.16 9.87
C LEU A 19 -10.15 6.75 9.88
N ILE A 20 -10.15 6.14 8.71
CA ILE A 20 -9.36 4.96 8.39
C ILE A 20 -8.38 5.33 7.29
N ARG A 21 -7.09 5.01 7.51
CA ARG A 21 -6.01 5.24 6.55
C ARG A 21 -5.26 3.94 6.29
N MET A 22 -4.98 3.69 5.02
CA MET A 22 -4.18 2.57 4.56
C MET A 22 -3.03 3.08 3.71
N ASN A 23 -1.81 2.81 4.15
CA ASN A 23 -0.60 3.10 3.38
C ASN A 23 -0.01 1.78 2.92
N GLU A 24 0.03 1.59 1.61
CA GLU A 24 0.64 0.42 0.98
C GLU A 24 1.94 0.84 0.31
N THR A 25 3.02 0.10 0.54
CA THR A 25 4.25 0.19 -0.26
C THR A 25 4.52 -1.18 -0.85
N ARG A 26 4.54 -1.25 -2.18
CA ARG A 26 4.79 -2.46 -2.95
C ARG A 26 6.18 -2.37 -3.54
N PHE A 27 6.97 -3.40 -3.30
CA PHE A 27 8.26 -3.58 -3.93
C PHE A 27 8.19 -4.77 -4.87
N TYR A 28 8.60 -4.57 -6.10
CA TYR A 28 8.76 -5.63 -7.08
C TYR A 28 10.18 -5.62 -7.60
N HIS A 29 10.81 -6.79 -7.60
CA HIS A 29 12.14 -6.98 -8.16
C HIS A 29 12.22 -8.30 -8.91
N GLU A 30 12.81 -8.23 -10.10
CA GLU A 30 13.07 -9.37 -10.96
C GLU A 30 14.58 -9.61 -11.09
N ALA A 31 14.99 -10.86 -10.90
CA ALA A 31 16.39 -11.26 -10.98
C ALA A 31 16.94 -10.96 -12.38
N GLY A 32 18.11 -10.32 -12.41
CA GLY A 32 18.73 -9.82 -13.64
C GLY A 32 18.44 -8.35 -13.92
N THR A 33 17.51 -7.71 -13.22
CA THR A 33 17.33 -6.26 -13.27
C THR A 33 18.17 -5.57 -12.19
N ASN A 34 18.77 -4.43 -12.51
CA ASN A 34 19.54 -3.63 -11.53
C ASN A 34 18.67 -2.57 -10.83
N PHE A 35 17.38 -2.85 -10.67
CA PHE A 35 16.46 -1.94 -10.03
C PHE A 35 15.33 -2.66 -9.30
N ILE A 36 14.67 -1.93 -8.41
CA ILE A 36 13.45 -2.33 -7.73
C ILE A 36 12.38 -1.31 -8.10
N LEU A 37 11.18 -1.78 -8.45
CA LEU A 37 10.01 -0.92 -8.59
C LEU A 37 9.39 -0.74 -7.21
N ARG A 38 9.23 0.51 -6.77
CA ARG A 38 8.52 0.90 -5.56
C ARG A 38 7.25 1.65 -5.94
N GLU A 39 6.11 1.13 -5.53
CA GLU A 39 4.82 1.79 -5.63
C GLU A 39 4.32 2.10 -4.22
N PHE A 40 4.01 3.37 -3.96
CA PHE A 40 3.43 3.80 -2.70
C PHE A 40 2.02 4.35 -2.94
N THR A 41 1.04 3.80 -2.26
CA THR A 41 -0.35 4.25 -2.33
C THR A 41 -0.84 4.59 -0.92
N SER A 42 -1.30 5.82 -0.73
CA SER A 42 -1.97 6.25 0.49
C SER A 42 -3.46 6.44 0.21
N ARG A 43 -4.29 5.69 0.93
CA ARG A 43 -5.75 5.75 0.86
C ARG A 43 -6.31 6.16 2.20
N GLU A 44 -7.32 7.01 2.19
CA GLU A 44 -7.94 7.53 3.41
C GLU A 44 -9.41 7.86 3.19
N GLU A 45 -10.22 7.57 4.19
CA GLU A 45 -11.62 7.99 4.23
C GLU A 45 -12.08 8.16 5.69
N SER A 46 -13.08 9.01 5.91
CA SER A 46 -13.68 9.17 7.24
C SER A 46 -14.45 7.91 7.65
N THR A 47 -14.33 7.53 8.91
CA THR A 47 -15.02 6.37 9.50
C THR A 47 -16.54 6.44 9.34
N LYS A 48 -17.11 7.64 9.19
CA LYS A 48 -18.55 7.87 8.95
C LYS A 48 -19.04 7.35 7.59
N ASN A 49 -18.15 7.26 6.61
CA ASN A 49 -18.47 6.84 5.25
C ASN A 49 -18.28 5.34 5.05
N ILE A 50 -17.82 4.61 6.07
CA ILE A 50 -17.51 3.18 6.01
C ILE A 50 -18.37 2.44 7.03
N PRO A 51 -19.06 1.34 6.64
CA PRO A 51 -19.82 0.50 7.58
C PRO A 51 -18.94 -0.02 8.72
N GLU A 52 -19.42 0.06 9.96
CA GLU A 52 -18.69 -0.40 11.16
C GLU A 52 -18.31 -1.88 11.11
N SER A 53 -19.14 -2.71 10.45
CA SER A 53 -18.87 -4.12 10.22
C SER A 53 -17.60 -4.37 9.41
N LEU A 54 -17.22 -3.44 8.52
CA LEU A 54 -16.05 -3.58 7.67
C LEU A 54 -14.77 -3.08 8.34
N HIS A 55 -14.84 -2.27 9.40
CA HIS A 55 -13.67 -1.62 10.03
C HIS A 55 -12.58 -2.57 10.52
N THR A 56 -12.86 -3.87 10.61
CA THR A 56 -11.95 -4.90 11.11
C THR A 56 -11.22 -5.64 9.99
N ASP A 57 -11.72 -5.62 8.75
CA ASP A 57 -11.08 -6.27 7.60
C ASP A 57 -10.37 -5.26 6.69
N PRO A 58 -9.03 -5.19 6.72
CA PRO A 58 -8.27 -4.26 5.89
C PRO A 58 -8.49 -4.46 4.38
N ASN A 59 -8.76 -5.69 3.94
CA ASN A 59 -8.96 -5.98 2.52
C ASN A 59 -10.30 -5.40 2.04
N ALA A 60 -11.38 -5.67 2.77
CA ALA A 60 -12.71 -5.14 2.44
C ALA A 60 -12.79 -3.61 2.60
N VAL A 61 -12.11 -3.04 3.59
CA VAL A 61 -12.05 -1.58 3.77
C VAL A 61 -11.26 -0.92 2.64
N GLY A 62 -10.22 -1.56 2.13
CA GLY A 62 -9.37 -1.03 1.07
C GLY A 62 -10.12 -0.61 -0.20
N GLU A 63 -11.27 -1.22 -0.49
CA GLU A 63 -12.15 -0.88 -1.62
C GLU A 63 -12.95 0.42 -1.41
N HIS A 64 -13.20 0.78 -0.15
CA HIS A 64 -13.99 1.94 0.24
C HIS A 64 -13.11 3.17 0.52
N LEU A 65 -11.78 2.99 0.62
CA LEU A 65 -10.84 4.08 0.86
C LEU A 65 -10.49 4.81 -0.44
N LYS A 66 -10.60 6.14 -0.43
CA LYS A 66 -10.19 6.98 -1.56
C LYS A 66 -8.68 7.13 -1.61
N VAL A 67 -8.10 6.98 -2.80
CA VAL A 67 -6.67 7.25 -3.03
C VAL A 67 -6.40 8.75 -2.87
N LYS A 68 -5.50 9.10 -1.95
CA LYS A 68 -5.06 10.48 -1.71
C LYS A 68 -3.70 10.77 -2.34
N LYS A 69 -2.82 9.78 -2.33
CA LYS A 69 -1.46 9.89 -2.86
C LYS A 69 -1.06 8.59 -3.51
N GLU A 70 -0.43 8.70 -4.66
CA GLU A 70 0.19 7.57 -5.35
C GLU A 70 1.55 8.02 -5.88
N ILE A 71 2.56 7.20 -5.68
CA ILE A 71 3.94 7.48 -6.09
C ILE A 71 4.52 6.20 -6.69
N PHE A 72 5.15 6.34 -7.85
CA PHE A 72 5.85 5.26 -8.52
C PHE A 72 7.31 5.67 -8.67
N GLU A 73 8.21 4.84 -8.15
CA GLU A 73 9.64 5.09 -8.14
C GLU A 73 10.39 3.86 -8.63
N LYS A 74 11.44 4.12 -9.39
CA LYS A 74 12.42 3.11 -9.78
C LYS A 74 13.67 3.32 -8.92
N LEU A 75 13.97 2.34 -8.09
CA LEU A 75 15.13 2.34 -7.19
C LEU A 75 16.26 1.57 -7.86
N GLU A 76 17.23 2.26 -8.42
CA GLU A 76 18.38 1.63 -9.07
C GLU A 76 19.43 1.20 -8.03
N PHE A 77 20.06 0.05 -8.27
CA PHE A 77 21.19 -0.38 -7.46
C PHE A 77 22.43 0.43 -7.84
N VAL A 78 23.08 1.01 -6.85
CA VAL A 78 24.33 1.74 -7.06
C VAL A 78 25.42 0.71 -7.37
N CYS A 79 26.03 0.80 -8.56
CA CYS A 79 27.27 0.08 -8.85
C CYS A 79 28.41 0.77 -8.09
N THR A 80 28.91 0.13 -7.04
CA THR A 80 30.23 0.41 -6.45
C THR A 80 31.31 -0.33 -7.19
#